data_AF-A0A5C7R789-F1
#
_entry.id   AF-A0A5C7R789-F1
#
_cell.length_a   1.000
_cell.length_b   1.000
_cell.length_c   1.000
_cell.angle_alpha   90.00
_cell.angle_beta   90.00
_cell.angle_gamma   90.00
#
_symmetry.space_group_name_H-M   'P 1'
#
loop_
_entity.id
_entity.type
_entity.pdbx_description
1 polymer ?
#
loop_
_entity_poly.entity_id
_entity_poly.type
_entity_poly.pdbx_seq_one_letter_code
_entity_poly.pdbx_strand_id
1 'polypeptide(L)'
;MGKRFIPYDQIRTAAYGRWDYIHRALGINLSTTNHRKHTPCPACGGKDRFRVQADYADLGRWFCGGGGDPQAGDGFGLLGHAHGWDTQQQFTAVAELLGIATLDRADAAQLRAKARRQQAEREAQAKAKTDRIRRDAAVIDALRNFDNAIESRQRVQASVRPRCIEPQLDEITAVQELVRCLVGSYARGVQNV
;
A
#
# COMPACT_ATOMS: atom_id res chain seq x y z
N MET A 1 -0.75 23.77 -29.60
CA MET A 1 -1.72 23.24 -28.61
C MET A 1 -1.02 22.19 -27.77
N GLY A 2 -0.65 22.53 -26.54
CA GLY A 2 0.02 21.59 -25.63
C GLY A 2 -0.95 20.49 -25.22
N LYS A 3 -0.55 19.22 -25.35
CA LYS A 3 -1.31 18.09 -24.83
C LYS A 3 -1.53 18.29 -23.32
N ARG A 4 -2.79 18.47 -22.96
CA ARG A 4 -3.29 18.59 -21.59
C ARG A 4 -2.96 17.32 -20.82
N PHE A 5 -2.27 17.45 -19.68
CA PHE A 5 -1.99 16.31 -18.80
C PHE A 5 -3.07 16.26 -17.73
N ILE A 6 -3.81 15.15 -17.66
CA ILE A 6 -4.83 14.92 -16.63
C ILE A 6 -4.39 13.73 -15.78
N PRO A 7 -4.06 13.94 -14.49
CA PRO A 7 -3.71 12.84 -13.60
C PRO A 7 -4.92 11.93 -13.36
N TYR A 8 -4.83 10.67 -13.81
CA TYR A 8 -5.93 9.70 -13.81
C TYR A 8 -6.51 9.40 -12.43
N ASP A 9 -5.67 9.45 -11.39
CA ASP A 9 -6.07 9.28 -9.98
C ASP A 9 -7.02 10.40 -9.53
N GLN A 10 -6.75 11.65 -9.90
CA GLN A 10 -7.63 12.77 -9.55
C GLN A 10 -9.00 12.66 -10.24
N ILE A 11 -9.03 12.24 -11.51
CA ILE A 11 -10.29 12.02 -12.23
C ILE A 11 -11.09 10.90 -11.57
N ARG A 12 -10.43 9.79 -11.19
CA ARG A 12 -11.07 8.68 -10.47
C ARG A 12 -11.67 9.12 -9.14
N THR A 13 -10.92 9.88 -8.34
CA THR A 13 -11.41 10.41 -7.06
C THR A 13 -12.58 11.37 -7.25
N ALA A 14 -12.53 12.23 -8.28
CA ALA A 14 -13.61 13.19 -8.56
C ALA A 14 -14.87 12.53 -9.15
N ALA A 15 -14.71 11.42 -9.88
CA ALA A 15 -15.82 10.65 -10.43
C ALA A 15 -16.48 9.71 -9.41
N TYR A 16 -15.80 9.38 -8.32
CA TYR A 16 -16.31 8.53 -7.26
C TYR A 16 -17.65 9.05 -6.71
N GLY A 17 -18.65 8.19 -6.64
CA GLY A 17 -19.98 8.56 -6.13
C GLY A 17 -20.86 9.32 -7.14
N ARG A 18 -20.39 9.55 -8.37
CA ARG A 18 -21.05 10.42 -9.37
C ARG A 18 -21.37 9.70 -10.68
N TRP A 19 -21.25 8.37 -10.73
CA TRP A 19 -21.35 7.61 -11.98
C TRP A 19 -22.70 7.67 -12.66
N ASP A 20 -23.80 7.73 -11.91
CA ASP A 20 -25.13 7.90 -12.50
C ASP A 20 -25.23 9.22 -13.28
N TYR A 21 -24.77 10.32 -12.67
CA TYR A 21 -24.72 11.62 -13.31
C TYR A 21 -23.79 11.63 -14.53
N ILE A 22 -22.58 11.06 -14.39
CA ILE A 22 -21.59 11.03 -15.46
C ILE A 22 -22.09 10.26 -16.67
N HIS A 23 -22.61 9.04 -16.47
CA HIS A 23 -23.15 8.21 -17.56
C HIS A 23 -24.31 8.90 -18.26
N ARG A 24 -25.27 9.47 -17.51
CA ARG A 24 -26.40 10.19 -18.09
C ARG A 24 -25.96 11.41 -18.91
N ALA A 25 -25.04 12.21 -18.37
CA ALA A 25 -24.52 13.40 -19.06
C ALA A 25 -23.73 13.06 -20.33
N LEU A 26 -23.07 11.91 -20.36
CA LEU A 26 -22.33 11.41 -21.53
C LEU A 26 -23.20 10.56 -22.47
N GLY A 27 -24.52 10.52 -22.27
CA GLY A 27 -25.48 9.90 -23.20
C GLY A 27 -25.85 8.45 -22.90
N ILE A 28 -25.35 7.87 -21.81
CA ILE A 28 -25.73 6.54 -21.33
C ILE A 28 -26.93 6.67 -20.38
N ASN A 29 -28.13 6.52 -20.94
CA ASN A 29 -29.38 6.58 -20.18
C ASN A 29 -29.82 5.18 -19.74
N LEU A 30 -29.40 4.77 -18.55
CA LEU A 30 -29.84 3.52 -17.95
C LEU A 30 -31.31 3.64 -17.50
N SER A 31 -32.12 2.60 -17.75
CA SER A 31 -33.52 2.56 -17.31
C SER A 31 -33.67 2.37 -15.80
N THR A 32 -32.66 1.81 -15.15
CA THR A 32 -32.59 1.72 -13.69
C THR A 32 -31.14 1.63 -13.21
N THR A 33 -30.88 2.20 -12.03
CA THR A 33 -29.63 2.05 -11.28
C THR A 33 -29.78 1.05 -10.12
N ASN A 34 -30.88 0.31 -10.07
CA ASN A 34 -31.05 -0.77 -9.10
C ASN A 34 -30.30 -2.03 -9.55
N HIS A 35 -29.28 -2.43 -8.78
CA HIS A 35 -28.43 -3.59 -9.07
C HIS A 35 -29.18 -4.93 -9.17
N ARG A 36 -30.40 -5.03 -8.62
CA ARG A 36 -31.24 -6.25 -8.70
C ARG A 36 -32.06 -6.33 -9.99
N LYS A 37 -32.09 -5.26 -10.79
CA LYS A 37 -32.88 -5.19 -12.00
C LYS A 37 -32.01 -5.35 -13.23
N HIS A 38 -32.50 -6.20 -14.12
CA HIS A 38 -31.91 -6.46 -15.42
C HIS A 38 -32.56 -5.60 -16.49
N THR A 39 -31.75 -5.12 -17.44
CA THR A 39 -32.17 -4.13 -18.45
C THR A 39 -31.48 -4.41 -19.80
N PRO A 40 -31.96 -3.78 -20.89
CA PRO A 40 -31.24 -3.75 -22.16
C PRO A 40 -29.83 -3.16 -21.99
N CYS A 41 -28.84 -3.73 -22.67
CA CYS A 41 -27.49 -3.17 -22.65
C CYS A 41 -27.42 -1.89 -23.51
N PRO A 42 -26.82 -0.79 -23.01
CA PRO A 42 -26.64 0.43 -23.80
C PRO A 42 -25.70 0.24 -25.00
N ALA A 43 -24.83 -0.77 -24.99
CA ALA A 43 -23.90 -1.06 -26.10
C ALA A 43 -24.45 -2.08 -27.10
N CYS A 44 -24.85 -3.27 -26.61
CA CYS A 44 -25.23 -4.40 -27.46
C CYS A 44 -26.74 -4.70 -27.48
N GLY A 45 -27.56 -3.85 -26.85
CA GLY A 45 -29.01 -3.99 -26.82
C GLY A 45 -29.52 -5.20 -26.02
N GLY A 46 -30.57 -5.85 -26.51
CA GLY A 46 -31.25 -6.97 -25.85
C GLY A 46 -32.37 -6.54 -24.90
N LYS A 47 -32.82 -7.46 -24.03
CA LYS A 47 -33.96 -7.23 -23.13
C LYS A 47 -33.56 -7.06 -21.66
N ASP A 48 -32.66 -7.90 -21.16
CA ASP A 48 -32.39 -8.08 -19.71
C ASP A 48 -30.94 -8.53 -19.41
N ARG A 49 -30.00 -8.26 -20.31
CA ARG A 49 -28.63 -8.76 -20.21
C ARG A 49 -27.66 -7.84 -19.44
N PHE A 50 -28.08 -6.61 -19.18
CA PHE A 50 -27.28 -5.61 -18.48
C PHE A 50 -27.80 -5.37 -17.07
N ARG A 51 -26.89 -5.29 -16.10
CA ARG A 51 -27.18 -4.84 -14.75
C ARG A 51 -26.02 -4.00 -14.21
N VAL A 52 -26.35 -3.02 -13.38
CA VAL A 52 -25.36 -2.33 -12.55
C VAL A 52 -25.04 -3.18 -11.32
N GLN A 53 -23.87 -2.99 -10.71
CA GLN A 53 -23.51 -3.69 -9.47
C GLN A 53 -23.87 -2.86 -8.23
N ALA A 54 -23.77 -3.48 -7.05
CA ALA A 54 -24.20 -2.86 -5.78
C ALA A 54 -23.48 -1.53 -5.48
N ASP A 55 -22.24 -1.39 -5.94
CA ASP A 55 -21.37 -0.23 -5.77
C ASP A 55 -21.29 0.63 -7.05
N TYR A 56 -22.32 0.58 -7.91
CA TYR A 56 -22.39 1.40 -9.11
C TYR A 56 -22.33 2.89 -8.83
N ALA A 57 -22.95 3.37 -7.75
CA ALA A 57 -22.87 4.79 -7.39
C ALA A 57 -21.41 5.24 -7.20
N ASP A 58 -20.63 4.40 -6.50
CA ASP A 58 -19.26 4.68 -6.08
C ASP A 58 -18.23 4.44 -7.18
N LEU A 59 -18.24 3.23 -7.76
CA LEU A 59 -17.22 2.76 -8.71
C LEU A 59 -17.75 2.64 -10.14
N GLY A 60 -19.06 2.76 -10.36
CA GLY A 60 -19.67 2.63 -11.69
C GLY A 60 -19.68 1.19 -12.19
N ARG A 61 -19.51 0.20 -11.30
CA ARG A 61 -19.41 -1.20 -11.71
C ARG A 61 -20.68 -1.72 -12.38
N TRP A 62 -20.51 -2.49 -13.45
CA TRP A 62 -21.60 -3.05 -14.24
C TRP A 62 -21.24 -4.43 -14.79
N PHE A 63 -22.23 -5.11 -15.35
CA PHE A 63 -22.09 -6.40 -16.01
C PHE A 63 -23.04 -6.49 -17.21
N CYS A 64 -22.55 -7.02 -18.32
CA CYS A 64 -23.33 -7.40 -19.50
C CYS A 64 -23.05 -8.87 -19.86
N GLY A 65 -24.09 -9.69 -19.93
CA GLY A 65 -23.99 -11.10 -20.34
C GLY A 65 -24.23 -11.35 -21.82
N GLY A 66 -24.25 -10.31 -22.67
CA GLY A 66 -24.59 -10.44 -24.09
C GLY A 66 -23.40 -10.64 -25.02
N GLY A 67 -23.65 -11.25 -26.18
CA GLY A 67 -22.69 -11.26 -27.29
C GLY A 67 -21.68 -12.42 -27.28
N GLY A 68 -21.98 -13.52 -26.59
CA GLY A 68 -21.10 -14.69 -26.50
C GLY A 68 -20.08 -14.58 -25.38
N ASP A 69 -19.47 -13.40 -25.21
CA ASP A 69 -18.50 -13.12 -24.15
C ASP A 69 -19.02 -12.10 -23.13
N PRO A 70 -19.19 -12.48 -21.85
CA PRO A 70 -19.59 -11.56 -20.79
C PRO A 70 -18.58 -10.43 -20.59
N GLN A 71 -19.08 -9.20 -20.47
CA GLN A 71 -18.28 -8.00 -20.24
C GLN A 71 -18.64 -7.38 -18.89
N ALA A 72 -17.64 -6.86 -18.18
CA ALA A 72 -17.80 -6.14 -16.92
C ALA A 72 -16.69 -5.11 -16.79
N GLY A 73 -16.95 -4.04 -16.03
CA GLY A 73 -15.97 -2.97 -15.83
C GLY A 73 -16.41 -1.99 -14.76
N ASP A 74 -15.62 -0.95 -14.56
CA ASP A 74 -15.96 0.24 -13.79
C ASP A 74 -16.72 1.26 -14.67
N GLY A 75 -16.99 2.45 -14.13
CA GLY A 75 -17.71 3.48 -14.88
C GLY A 75 -17.00 3.95 -16.15
N PHE A 76 -15.66 4.01 -16.15
CA PHE A 76 -14.90 4.30 -17.37
C PHE A 76 -15.06 3.17 -18.39
N GLY A 77 -15.00 1.92 -17.93
CA GLY A 77 -15.27 0.75 -18.75
C GLY A 77 -16.65 0.74 -19.38
N LEU A 78 -17.68 1.32 -18.73
CA LEU A 78 -19.01 1.43 -19.32
C LEU A 78 -19.03 2.40 -20.50
N LEU A 79 -18.33 3.53 -20.40
CA LEU A 79 -18.15 4.48 -21.51
C LEU A 79 -17.45 3.81 -22.69
N GLY A 80 -16.39 3.04 -22.43
CA GLY A 80 -15.71 2.25 -23.45
C GLY A 80 -16.64 1.23 -24.10
N HIS A 81 -17.43 0.51 -23.31
CA HIS A 81 -18.37 -0.49 -23.81
C HIS A 81 -19.47 0.13 -24.67
N ALA A 82 -20.08 1.24 -24.22
CA ALA A 82 -21.22 1.87 -24.90
C ALA A 82 -20.83 2.68 -26.14
N HIS A 83 -19.69 3.37 -26.11
CA HIS A 83 -19.27 4.28 -27.19
C HIS A 83 -18.10 3.76 -28.03
N GLY A 84 -17.45 2.66 -27.63
CA GLY A 84 -16.22 2.19 -28.26
C GLY A 84 -15.01 3.09 -27.99
N TRP A 85 -15.07 3.91 -26.92
CA TRP A 85 -14.02 4.86 -26.59
C TRP A 85 -12.78 4.17 -26.03
N ASP A 86 -11.60 4.67 -26.41
CA ASP A 86 -10.36 4.32 -25.76
C ASP A 86 -10.24 4.95 -24.36
N THR A 87 -9.28 4.48 -23.58
CA THR A 87 -9.05 4.95 -22.20
C THR A 87 -8.85 6.47 -22.15
N GLN A 88 -8.12 7.05 -23.10
CA GLN A 88 -7.84 8.49 -23.09
C GLN A 88 -9.11 9.31 -23.35
N GLN A 89 -9.95 8.88 -24.29
CA GLN A 89 -11.23 9.49 -24.60
C GLN A 89 -12.18 9.45 -23.38
N GLN A 90 -12.28 8.29 -22.72
CA GLN A 90 -13.08 8.12 -21.50
C GLN A 90 -12.66 9.13 -20.42
N PHE A 91 -11.37 9.19 -20.09
CA PHE A 91 -10.87 10.10 -19.07
C PHE A 91 -10.99 11.56 -19.45
N THR A 92 -10.78 11.91 -20.72
CA THR A 92 -10.90 13.30 -21.20
C THR A 92 -12.34 13.78 -21.08
N ALA A 93 -13.32 13.00 -21.56
CA ALA A 93 -14.74 13.36 -21.49
C ALA A 93 -15.21 13.54 -20.03
N VAL A 94 -14.79 12.65 -19.13
CA VAL A 94 -15.14 12.75 -17.70
C VAL A 94 -14.47 13.96 -17.05
N ALA A 95 -13.20 14.23 -17.36
CA ALA A 95 -12.50 15.40 -16.81
C ALA A 95 -13.13 16.73 -17.27
N GLU A 96 -13.52 16.81 -18.55
CA GLU A 96 -14.22 17.97 -19.11
C GLU A 96 -15.59 18.16 -18.46
N LEU A 97 -16.38 17.08 -18.32
CA LEU A 97 -17.68 17.11 -17.65
C LEU A 97 -17.58 17.56 -16.19
N LEU A 98 -16.58 17.06 -15.46
CA LEU A 98 -16.38 17.36 -14.05
C LEU A 98 -15.66 18.70 -13.81
N GLY A 99 -15.32 19.44 -14.87
CA GLY A 99 -14.62 20.71 -14.77
C GLY A 99 -13.25 20.60 -14.10
N ILE A 100 -12.62 19.42 -14.18
CA ILE A 100 -11.29 19.20 -13.62
C ILE A 100 -10.31 19.88 -14.56
N ALA A 101 -10.08 21.17 -14.29
CA ALA A 101 -9.12 21.98 -15.02
C ALA A 101 -7.76 21.29 -14.98
N THR A 102 -7.24 21.05 -16.17
CA THR A 102 -5.93 20.48 -16.40
C THR A 102 -4.88 21.33 -15.71
N LEU A 103 -4.13 20.74 -14.78
CA LEU A 103 -2.94 21.36 -14.22
C LEU A 103 -2.00 21.74 -15.36
N ASP A 104 -1.46 22.95 -15.31
CA ASP A 104 -0.45 23.33 -16.29
C ASP A 104 0.79 22.44 -16.12
N ARG A 105 1.63 22.34 -17.15
CA ARG A 105 2.80 21.44 -17.15
C ARG A 105 3.72 21.72 -15.96
N ALA A 106 3.81 22.99 -15.55
CA ALA A 106 4.58 23.43 -14.40
C ALA A 106 4.03 22.86 -13.08
N ASP A 107 2.72 22.96 -12.86
CA ASP A 107 2.08 22.46 -11.64
C ASP A 107 2.15 20.93 -11.55
N ALA A 108 1.96 20.25 -12.69
CA ALA A 108 2.11 18.80 -12.79
C ALA A 108 3.56 18.36 -12.51
N ALA A 109 4.56 19.14 -12.94
CA ALA A 109 5.96 18.87 -12.62
C ALA A 109 6.24 19.06 -11.12
N GLN A 110 5.69 20.10 -10.50
CA GLN A 110 5.86 20.40 -9.08
C GLN A 110 5.22 19.33 -8.19
N LEU A 111 4.01 18.85 -8.52
CA LEU A 111 3.35 17.76 -7.80
C LEU A 111 4.15 16.45 -7.88
N ARG A 112 4.67 16.10 -9.07
CA ARG A 112 5.55 14.93 -9.22
C ARG A 112 6.84 15.08 -8.41
N ALA A 113 7.43 16.26 -8.36
CA ALA A 113 8.62 16.51 -7.56
C ALA A 113 8.33 16.36 -6.06
N LYS A 114 7.19 16.88 -5.59
CA LYS A 114 6.74 16.71 -4.20
C LYS A 114 6.49 15.24 -3.84
N ALA A 115 5.81 14.49 -4.71
CA ALA A 115 5.57 13.07 -4.51
C ALA A 115 6.88 12.26 -4.41
N ARG A 116 7.86 12.54 -5.29
CA ARG A 116 9.20 11.92 -5.22
C ARG A 116 9.91 12.23 -3.91
N ARG A 117 9.85 13.48 -3.42
CA ARG A 117 10.46 13.86 -2.13
C ARG A 117 9.83 13.10 -0.96
N GLN A 118 8.50 13.05 -0.91
CA GLN A 118 7.79 12.30 0.14
C GLN A 118 8.11 10.80 0.10
N GLN A 119 8.23 10.23 -1.09
CA GLN A 119 8.59 8.83 -1.23
C GLN A 119 10.04 8.57 -0.78
N ALA A 120 10.98 9.42 -1.19
CA ALA A 120 12.37 9.34 -0.73
C ALA A 120 12.49 9.52 0.80
N GLU A 121 11.73 10.42 1.40
CA GLU A 121 11.66 10.59 2.86
C GLU A 121 11.13 9.33 3.56
N ARG A 122 10.05 8.73 3.05
CA ARG A 122 9.50 7.48 3.60
C ARG A 122 10.49 6.33 3.47
N GLU A 123 11.16 6.19 2.33
CA GLU A 123 12.18 5.17 2.11
C GLU A 123 13.40 5.39 3.02
N ALA A 124 13.84 6.63 3.19
CA ALA A 124 14.92 6.98 4.12
C ALA A 124 14.55 6.67 5.58
N GLN A 125 13.33 6.99 6.00
CA GLN A 125 12.82 6.65 7.33
C GLN A 125 12.72 5.13 7.54
N ALA A 126 12.21 4.40 6.54
CA ALA A 126 12.13 2.95 6.59
C ALA A 126 13.53 2.32 6.70
N LYS A 127 14.49 2.80 5.91
CA LYS A 127 15.90 2.35 5.98
C LYS A 127 16.51 2.66 7.35
N ALA A 128 16.33 3.87 7.86
CA ALA A 128 16.84 4.26 9.19
C ALA A 128 16.25 3.38 10.32
N LYS A 129 14.96 3.04 10.23
CA LYS A 129 14.31 2.11 11.16
C LYS A 129 14.92 0.71 11.09
N THR A 130 15.10 0.17 9.88
CA THR A 130 15.72 -1.14 9.68
C THR A 130 17.17 -1.16 10.18
N ASP A 131 17.95 -0.11 9.90
CA ASP A 131 19.34 0.00 10.36
C ASP A 131 19.42 0.06 11.89
N ARG A 132 18.49 0.75 12.55
CA ARG A 132 18.39 0.75 14.01
C ARG A 132 18.11 -0.66 14.55
N ILE A 133 17.09 -1.35 14.02
CA ILE A 133 16.76 -2.72 14.41
C ILE A 133 17.98 -3.65 14.25
N ARG A 134 18.72 -3.51 13.14
CA ARG A 134 19.93 -4.30 12.88
C ARG A 134 21.03 -4.04 13.92
N ARG A 135 21.27 -2.78 14.30
CA ARG A 135 22.26 -2.44 15.34
C ARG A 135 21.85 -3.00 16.69
N ASP A 136 20.58 -2.86 17.04
CA ASP A 136 20.02 -3.36 18.30
C ASP A 136 20.17 -4.89 18.38
N ALA A 137 19.89 -5.60 17.28
CA ALA A 137 20.11 -7.05 17.19
C ALA A 137 21.60 -7.44 17.37
N ALA A 138 22.52 -6.71 16.73
CA ALA A 138 23.96 -6.97 16.85
C ALA A 138 24.48 -6.80 18.28
N VAL A 139 23.95 -5.83 19.03
CA VAL A 139 24.28 -5.64 20.46
C VAL A 139 23.81 -6.85 21.28
N ILE A 140 22.57 -7.32 21.05
CA ILE A 140 22.03 -8.50 21.76
C ILE A 140 22.89 -9.74 21.47
N ASP A 141 23.27 -9.96 20.22
CA ASP A 141 24.11 -11.10 19.85
C ASP A 141 25.51 -11.02 20.47
N ALA A 142 26.11 -9.82 20.52
CA ALA A 142 27.40 -9.62 21.19
C ALA A 142 27.33 -9.93 22.69
N LEU A 143 26.27 -9.50 23.38
CA LEU A 143 26.07 -9.81 24.80
C LEU A 143 25.92 -11.31 25.06
N ARG A 144 25.15 -12.02 24.21
CA ARG A 144 25.02 -13.49 24.30
C ARG A 144 26.34 -14.21 24.07
N ASN A 145 27.12 -13.77 23.07
CA ASN A 145 28.42 -14.37 22.78
C ASN A 145 29.40 -14.19 23.95
N PHE A 146 29.36 -13.05 24.63
CA PHE A 146 30.17 -12.81 25.82
C PHE A 146 29.77 -13.73 26.98
N ASP A 147 28.48 -13.90 27.24
CA ASP A 147 27.96 -14.82 28.26
C ASP A 147 28.43 -16.27 28.01
N ASN A 148 28.27 -16.74 26.77
CA ASN A 148 28.74 -18.07 26.34
C ASN A 148 30.25 -18.25 26.54
N ALA A 149 31.06 -17.20 26.29
CA ALA A 149 32.50 -17.25 26.48
C ALA A 149 32.88 -17.38 27.97
N ILE A 150 32.16 -16.69 28.86
CA ILE A 150 32.34 -16.81 30.31
C ILE A 150 32.02 -18.23 30.78
N GLU A 151 30.87 -18.77 30.37
CA GLU A 151 30.48 -20.14 30.73
C GLU A 151 31.50 -21.17 30.23
N SER A 152 31.98 -21.02 29.00
CA SER A 152 33.00 -21.89 28.42
C SER A 152 34.29 -21.87 29.23
N ARG A 153 34.78 -20.68 29.61
CA ARG A 153 35.95 -20.52 30.48
C ARG A 153 35.76 -21.21 31.83
N GLN A 154 34.59 -21.05 32.47
CA GLN A 154 34.28 -21.70 33.75
C GLN A 154 34.39 -23.23 33.64
N ARG A 155 33.83 -23.83 32.58
CA ARG A 155 33.92 -25.28 32.33
C ARG A 155 35.36 -25.76 32.16
N VAL A 156 36.19 -24.99 31.45
CA VAL A 156 37.61 -25.33 31.27
C VAL A 156 38.37 -25.19 32.59
N GLN A 157 38.14 -24.14 33.38
CA GLN A 157 38.78 -23.97 34.69
C GLN A 157 38.42 -25.12 35.66
N ALA A 158 37.16 -25.56 35.67
CA ALA A 158 36.73 -26.68 36.52
C ALA A 158 37.39 -28.03 36.14
N SER A 159 37.89 -28.19 34.91
CA SER A 159 38.50 -29.44 34.43
C SER A 159 40.03 -29.48 34.55
N VAL A 160 40.69 -28.38 34.91
CA VAL A 160 42.16 -28.28 35.04
C VAL A 160 42.55 -28.18 36.52
N ARG A 161 43.55 -28.95 36.99
CA ARG A 161 44.12 -28.80 38.35
C ARG A 161 44.71 -27.38 38.50
N PRO A 162 44.41 -26.65 39.59
CA PRO A 162 44.63 -25.20 39.65
C PRO A 162 46.12 -24.88 39.62
N ARG A 163 46.57 -24.24 38.53
CA ARG A 163 47.89 -23.58 38.46
C ARG A 163 47.80 -22.09 38.11
N CYS A 164 46.62 -21.57 37.80
CA CYS A 164 46.40 -20.17 37.51
C CYS A 164 45.24 -19.67 38.37
N ILE A 165 45.54 -18.69 39.23
CA ILE A 165 44.67 -17.76 39.96
C ILE A 165 43.20 -18.17 39.97
N GLU A 166 42.68 -18.58 41.14
CA GLU A 166 41.25 -18.73 41.38
C GLU A 166 40.57 -17.36 41.23
N PRO A 167 39.79 -17.10 40.15
CA PRO A 167 38.85 -15.99 40.22
C PRO A 167 37.88 -16.30 41.35
N GLN A 168 37.64 -15.33 42.24
CA GLN A 168 36.65 -15.57 43.29
C GLN A 168 35.29 -15.79 42.61
N LEU A 169 34.56 -16.81 43.10
CA LEU A 169 33.32 -17.30 42.49
C LEU A 169 32.26 -16.19 42.33
N ASP A 170 32.34 -15.16 43.17
CA ASP A 170 31.53 -13.95 43.17
C ASP A 170 31.77 -13.03 41.97
N GLU A 171 33.00 -12.87 41.49
CA GLU A 171 33.31 -12.02 40.34
C GLU A 171 32.64 -12.54 39.06
N ILE A 172 32.64 -13.86 38.85
CA ILE A 172 32.02 -14.43 37.65
C ILE A 172 30.50 -14.40 37.75
N THR A 173 29.94 -14.70 38.92
CA THR A 173 28.49 -14.58 39.16
C THR A 173 28.03 -13.14 38.99
N ALA A 174 28.79 -12.16 39.47
CA ALA A 174 28.48 -10.74 39.31
C ALA A 174 28.47 -10.32 37.83
N VAL A 175 29.44 -10.80 37.01
CA VAL A 175 29.45 -10.52 35.57
C VAL A 175 28.26 -11.19 34.87
N GLN A 176 27.91 -12.43 35.22
CA GLN A 176 26.74 -13.13 34.67
C GLN A 176 25.42 -12.43 35.00
N GLU A 177 25.25 -11.95 36.23
CA GLU A 177 24.07 -11.16 36.62
C GLU A 177 24.02 -9.83 35.87
N LEU A 178 25.16 -9.14 35.72
CA LEU A 178 25.23 -7.87 35.02
C LEU A 178 24.89 -8.01 33.53
N VAL A 179 25.38 -9.07 32.86
CA VAL A 179 25.02 -9.39 31.47
C VAL A 179 23.53 -9.75 31.35
N ARG A 180 23.00 -10.57 32.26
CA ARG A 180 21.57 -10.93 32.28
C ARG A 180 20.67 -9.70 32.49
N CYS A 181 21.05 -8.80 33.39
CA CYS A 181 20.35 -7.55 33.65
C CYS A 181 20.38 -6.62 32.42
N LEU A 182 21.53 -6.50 31.74
CA LEU A 182 21.68 -5.73 30.51
C LEU A 182 20.79 -6.27 29.38
N VAL A 183 20.86 -7.57 29.10
CA VAL A 183 20.04 -8.22 28.08
C VAL A 183 18.54 -8.07 28.39
N GLY A 184 18.14 -8.29 29.64
CA GLY A 184 16.75 -8.13 30.08
C GLY A 184 16.25 -6.69 30.02
N SER A 185 17.07 -5.71 30.38
CA SER A 185 16.73 -4.28 30.27
C SER A 185 16.55 -3.86 28.82
N TYR A 186 17.40 -4.36 27.92
CA TYR A 186 17.33 -4.07 26.50
C TYR A 186 16.07 -4.68 25.85
N ALA A 187 15.75 -5.93 26.18
CA ALA A 187 14.53 -6.60 25.71
C ALA A 187 13.24 -5.89 26.15
N ARG A 188 13.20 -5.34 27.39
CA ARG A 188 12.07 -4.54 27.90
C ARG A 188 11.98 -3.15 27.26
N GLY A 189 13.12 -2.51 26.97
CA GLY A 189 13.17 -1.21 26.31
C GLY A 189 12.62 -1.23 24.88
N VAL A 190 12.71 -2.36 24.17
CA VAL A 190 12.16 -2.56 22.82
C VAL A 190 10.63 -2.74 22.82
N GLN A 191 10.01 -3.17 23.92
CA GLN A 191 8.55 -3.38 24.02
C GLN A 191 7.77 -2.10 24.37
N ASN A 192 8.46 -1.05 24.83
CA ASN A 192 7.85 0.22 25.28
C ASN A 192 8.01 1.38 24.27
N VAL A 193 8.35 1.10 23.01
CA VAL A 193 8.50 2.08 21.91
C VAL A 193 7.64 1.62 20.72
#